data_AF-A0A7Y5CU22-F1
#
_entry.id   AF-A0A7Y5CU22-F1
#
_cell.length_a   1.000
_cell.length_b   1.000
_cell.length_c   1.000
_cell.angle_alpha   90.00
_cell.angle_beta   90.00
_cell.angle_gamma   90.00
#
_symmetry.space_group_name_H-M   'P 1'
#
loop_
_entity.id
_entity.type
_entity.pdbx_description
1 polymer ?
#
loop_
_entity_poly.entity_id
_entity_poly.type
_entity_poly.pdbx_seq_one_letter_code
_entity_poly.pdbx_strand_id
1 'polypeptide(L)'
;MTETARPSYTIAAACEAELRVKDSRFVAWLAPAQSREQAEALIAGRAQQFAEARHNCHAFRLGLGEQLLAHSSDAQEPSGSAGRPMLQAL
;
A
#
# COMPACT_ATOMS: atom_id res chain seq x y z
N MET A 1 32.97 4.20 13.14
CA MET A 1 32.05 4.74 12.12
C MET A 1 30.65 4.52 12.63
N THR A 2 30.03 5.52 13.27
CA THR A 2 28.66 5.41 13.77
C THR A 2 27.70 5.65 12.60
N GLU A 3 27.13 4.56 12.09
CA GLU A 3 26.05 4.60 11.11
C GLU A 3 24.88 5.38 11.73
N THR A 4 24.64 6.58 11.22
CA THR A 4 23.52 7.40 11.68
C THR A 4 22.26 6.76 11.11
N ALA A 5 21.47 6.11 11.97
CA ALA A 5 20.21 5.50 11.58
C ALA A 5 19.34 6.54 10.86
N ARG A 6 18.90 6.23 9.63
CA ARG A 6 18.03 7.13 8.87
C ARG A 6 16.69 7.24 9.59
N PRO A 7 16.16 8.45 9.81
CA PRO A 7 14.82 8.61 10.38
C PRO A 7 13.81 7.94 9.47
N SER A 8 12.94 7.12 10.07
CA SER A 8 11.78 6.54 9.39
C SER A 8 10.60 7.51 9.46
N TYR A 9 9.90 7.67 8.36
CA TYR A 9 8.70 8.50 8.28
C TYR A 9 7.49 7.64 7.98
N THR A 10 6.33 8.10 8.43
CA THR A 10 5.03 7.58 8.02
C THR A 10 4.13 8.76 7.64
N ILE A 11 3.09 8.48 6.87
CA ILE A 11 2.11 9.49 6.49
C ILE A 11 1.29 9.92 7.72
N ALA A 12 1.02 11.22 7.82
CA ALA A 12 0.33 11.79 8.98
C ALA A 12 -1.18 11.47 9.01
N ALA A 13 -1.79 11.29 7.84
CA ALA A 13 -3.21 11.01 7.68
C ALA A 13 -3.44 10.25 6.37
N ALA A 14 -4.63 9.68 6.21
CA ALA A 14 -5.02 9.05 4.96
C ALA A 14 -5.06 10.08 3.82
N CYS A 15 -4.62 9.68 2.63
CA CYS A 15 -4.61 10.51 1.44
C CYS A 15 -4.95 9.70 0.19
N GLU A 16 -5.37 10.41 -0.85
CA GLU A 16 -5.81 9.81 -2.11
C GLU A 16 -5.27 10.61 -3.29
N ALA A 17 -4.92 9.90 -4.35
CA ALA A 17 -4.59 10.48 -5.64
C ALA A 17 -5.25 9.65 -6.76
N GLU A 18 -5.76 10.33 -7.78
CA GLU A 18 -6.32 9.70 -8.98
C GLU A 18 -5.41 9.96 -10.18
N LEU A 19 -5.21 8.94 -11.00
CA LEU A 19 -4.54 9.03 -12.30
C LEU A 19 -5.42 8.39 -13.37
N ARG A 20 -5.58 9.07 -14.50
CA ARG A 20 -6.27 8.54 -15.68
C ARG A 20 -5.26 8.24 -16.78
N VAL A 21 -5.28 7.02 -17.29
CA VAL A 21 -4.44 6.57 -18.41
C VAL A 21 -5.33 5.89 -19.42
N LYS A 22 -5.54 6.54 -20.58
CA LYS A 22 -6.50 6.09 -21.60
C LYS A 22 -7.90 5.94 -20.96
N ASP A 23 -8.54 4.79 -21.12
CA ASP A 23 -9.86 4.46 -20.55
C ASP A 23 -9.79 3.85 -19.14
N SER A 24 -8.60 3.82 -18.53
CA SER A 24 -8.39 3.29 -17.18
C SER A 24 -8.30 4.41 -16.14
N ARG A 25 -9.02 4.22 -15.02
CA ARG A 25 -8.95 5.07 -13.82
C ARG A 25 -8.20 4.32 -12.72
N PHE A 26 -7.12 4.92 -12.22
CA PHE A 26 -6.34 4.42 -11.10
C PHE A 26 -6.56 5.31 -9.88
N VAL A 27 -6.99 4.73 -8.77
CA VAL A 27 -7.17 5.43 -7.50
C VAL A 27 -6.16 4.86 -6.51
N ALA A 28 -5.12 5.64 -6.20
CA ALA A 28 -4.15 5.31 -5.17
C ALA A 28 -4.62 5.89 -3.84
N TRP A 29 -4.75 5.04 -2.83
CA TRP A 29 -5.16 5.44 -1.49
C TRP A 29 -4.14 4.93 -0.48
N LEU A 30 -3.67 5.81 0.40
CA LEU A 30 -2.75 5.48 1.48
C LEU A 30 -3.38 5.82 2.82
N ALA A 31 -3.15 4.99 3.83
CA ALA A 31 -3.54 5.26 5.20
C ALA A 31 -2.48 4.76 6.18
N PRO A 32 -2.24 5.48 7.30
CA PRO A 32 -1.32 5.01 8.32
C PRO A 32 -1.91 3.78 9.03
N ALA A 33 -1.07 2.78 9.28
CA ALA A 33 -1.41 1.59 10.05
C ALA A 33 -0.30 1.27 11.05
N GLN A 34 -0.69 0.78 12.23
CA GLN A 34 0.20 0.43 13.33
C GLN A 34 0.30 -1.07 13.55
N SER A 35 -0.59 -1.86 12.94
CA SER A 35 -0.57 -3.31 13.02
C SER A 35 -1.04 -3.95 11.71
N ARG A 36 -0.76 -5.25 11.57
CA ARG A 36 -1.20 -6.05 10.42
C ARG A 36 -2.72 -6.05 10.31
N GLU A 37 -3.39 -6.24 11.43
CA GLU A 37 -4.85 -6.32 11.52
C GLU A 37 -5.49 -4.99 11.11
N GLN A 38 -4.89 -3.87 11.52
CA GLN A 38 -5.34 -2.55 11.08
C GLN A 38 -5.14 -2.36 9.58
N ALA A 39 -3.98 -2.75 9.04
CA ALA A 39 -3.71 -2.66 7.60
C ALA A 39 -4.70 -3.50 6.79
N GLU A 40 -4.95 -4.75 7.21
CA GLU A 40 -5.89 -5.67 6.56
C GLU A 40 -7.33 -5.15 6.63
N ALA A 41 -7.75 -4.57 7.77
CA ALA A 41 -9.06 -3.94 7.91
C ALA A 41 -9.23 -2.70 7.00
N LEU A 42 -8.21 -1.85 6.89
CA LEU A 42 -8.21 -0.69 5.99
C LEU A 42 -8.31 -1.12 4.52
N ILE A 43 -7.54 -2.15 4.14
CA ILE A 43 -7.57 -2.72 2.79
C ILE A 43 -8.96 -3.30 2.48
N ALA A 44 -9.54 -4.08 3.40
CA ALA A 44 -10.85 -4.68 3.22
C ALA A 44 -11.95 -3.60 3.08
N GLY A 45 -11.94 -2.59 3.95
CA GLY A 45 -12.89 -1.48 3.88
C GLY A 45 -12.77 -0.69 2.58
N ARG A 46 -11.54 -0.47 2.10
CA ARG A 46 -11.32 0.24 0.83
C ARG A 46 -11.73 -0.59 -0.38
N ALA A 47 -11.46 -1.89 -0.37
CA ALA A 47 -11.90 -2.81 -1.43
C ALA A 47 -13.43 -2.90 -1.51
N GLN A 48 -14.14 -2.81 -0.37
CA GLN A 48 -15.60 -2.73 -0.36
C GLN A 48 -16.12 -1.41 -0.95
N GLN A 49 -15.45 -0.29 -0.66
CA GLN A 49 -15.81 1.02 -1.23
C GLN A 49 -15.65 1.06 -2.77
N PHE A 50 -14.69 0.30 -3.31
CA PHE A 50 -14.42 0.18 -4.75
C PHE A 50 -14.67 -1.25 -5.25
N ALA A 51 -15.79 -1.84 -4.85
CA ALA A 51 -16.16 -3.19 -5.24
C ALA A 51 -16.32 -3.35 -6.76
N GLU A 52 -16.61 -2.27 -7.47
CA GLU A 52 -16.72 -2.23 -8.93
C GLU A 52 -15.36 -2.13 -9.66
N ALA A 53 -14.26 -1.89 -8.93
CA ALA A 53 -12.93 -1.87 -9.54
C ALA A 53 -12.52 -3.27 -10.01
N ARG A 54 -11.92 -3.34 -11.21
CA ARG A 54 -11.45 -4.62 -11.78
C ARG A 54 -10.37 -5.29 -10.93
N HIS A 55 -9.49 -4.48 -10.35
CA HIS A 55 -8.36 -4.93 -9.54
C HIS A 55 -8.24 -4.03 -8.32
N ASN A 56 -8.16 -4.64 -7.14
CA ASN A 56 -7.96 -3.96 -5.86
C ASN A 56 -6.58 -4.34 -5.30
N CYS A 57 -5.53 -3.96 -6.04
CA CYS A 57 -4.14 -4.23 -5.67
C CYS A 57 -3.79 -3.47 -4.39
N HIS A 58 -2.96 -4.05 -3.52
CA HIS A 58 -2.52 -3.38 -2.31
C HIS A 58 -1.10 -3.77 -1.90
N ALA A 59 -0.47 -2.92 -1.10
CA ALA A 59 0.80 -3.19 -0.43
C ALA A 59 0.86 -2.44 0.90
N PHE A 60 1.62 -2.97 1.86
CA PHE A 60 1.91 -2.28 3.12
C PHE A 60 3.30 -2.62 3.67
N ARG A 61 3.86 -1.69 4.43
CA ARG A 61 5.07 -1.85 5.25
C ARG A 61 4.76 -1.40 6.68
N LEU A 62 5.05 -2.25 7.66
CA LEU A 62 4.81 -2.01 9.08
C LEU A 62 6.08 -2.32 9.87
N GLY A 63 6.33 -1.58 10.94
CA GLY A 63 7.52 -1.77 11.77
C GLY A 63 8.83 -1.33 11.07
N LEU A 64 9.94 -1.54 11.76
CA LEU A 64 11.28 -1.13 11.34
C LEU A 64 12.31 -2.19 11.74
N GLY A 65 13.46 -2.20 11.06
CA GLY A 65 14.55 -3.11 11.36
C GLY A 65 14.11 -4.58 11.31
N GLU A 66 14.41 -5.34 12.35
CA GLU A 66 14.06 -6.76 12.46
C GLU A 66 12.55 -7.02 12.58
N GLN A 67 11.76 -6.00 12.96
CA GLN A 67 10.30 -6.08 13.05
C GLN A 67 9.60 -5.64 11.75
N LEU A 68 10.37 -5.39 10.69
CA LEU A 68 9.80 -4.96 9.41
C LEU A 68 8.93 -6.07 8.81
N LEU A 69 7.65 -5.76 8.63
CA LEU A 69 6.67 -6.58 7.97
C LEU A 69 6.26 -5.92 6.65
N ALA A 70 6.54 -6.59 5.55
CA ALA A 70 6.23 -6.12 4.20
C ALA A 70 5.26 -7.11 3.52
N HIS A 71 4.24 -6.59 2.84
CA HIS A 71 3.26 -7.40 2.13
C HIS A 71 2.77 -6.69 0.88
N SER A 72 2.44 -7.46 -0.15
CA SER A 72 1.86 -6.95 -1.39
C SER A 72 1.01 -8.00 -2.08
N SER A 73 -0.04 -7.57 -2.78
CA SER A 73 -0.91 -8.41 -3.60
C SER A 73 -1.22 -7.73 -4.94
N ASP A 74 -1.13 -8.51 -6.01
CA ASP A 74 -1.50 -8.09 -7.37
C ASP A 74 -3.01 -8.15 -7.63
N ALA A 75 -3.84 -8.65 -6.71
CA ALA A 75 -5.30 -8.66 -6.82
C ALA A 75 -5.86 -9.05 -8.22
N GLN A 76 -5.37 -10.19 -8.74
CA GLN A 76 -5.68 -10.78 -10.05
C GLN A 76 -4.99 -10.14 -11.27
N GLU A 77 -4.16 -9.11 -11.10
CA GLU A 77 -3.21 -8.67 -12.13
C GLU A 77 -2.12 -9.75 -12.35
N PRO A 78 -1.43 -9.74 -13.52
CA PRO A 78 -0.28 -10.61 -13.74
C PRO A 78 0.75 -10.51 -12.61
N SER A 79 1.29 -11.66 -12.19
CA SER A 79 2.18 -11.75 -11.04
C SER A 79 3.35 -10.76 -11.10
N GLY A 80 3.49 -9.96 -10.05
CA GLY A 80 4.55 -8.97 -9.88
C GLY A 80 4.35 -7.65 -10.61
N SER A 81 3.20 -7.43 -11.26
CA SER A 81 2.95 -6.21 -12.05
C SER A 81 2.42 -5.03 -11.24
N ALA A 82 1.81 -5.25 -10.08
CA ALA A 82 1.20 -4.20 -9.27
C ALA A 82 1.72 -4.19 -7.83
N GLY A 83 1.61 -5.31 -7.12
CA GLY A 83 1.94 -5.45 -5.71
C GLY A 83 3.39 -5.07 -5.39
N ARG A 84 4.34 -5.68 -6.12
CA ARG A 84 5.77 -5.44 -5.90
C ARG A 84 6.19 -3.99 -6.21
N PRO A 85 5.78 -3.38 -7.35
CA PRO A 85 6.03 -1.96 -7.59
C PRO A 85 5.47 -1.03 -6.52
N MET A 86 4.26 -1.28 -6.02
CA MET A 86 3.70 -0.47 -4.91
C MET A 86 4.53 -0.59 -3.65
N LEU A 87 4.97 -1.81 -3.30
CA LEU A 87 5.79 -2.04 -2.12
C LEU A 87 7.16 -1.36 -2.19
N GLN A 88 7.73 -1.20 -3.39
CA GLN A 88 8.98 -0.48 -3.62
C GLN A 88 8.83 1.04 -3.48
N ALA A 89 7.62 1.57 -3.67
CA ALA A 89 7.35 3.00 -3.54
C ALA A 89 7.11 3.45 -2.09
N LEU A 90 6.69 2.52 -1.22
CA LEU A 90 6.64 2.70 0.24
C LEU A 90 8.05 2.63 0.81
#